data_AF-A0A915P339-F1
#
_entry.id   AF-A0A915P339-F1
#
_cell.length_a   1.000
_cell.length_b   1.000
_cell.length_c   1.000
_cell.angle_alpha   90.00
_cell.angle_beta   90.00
_cell.angle_gamma   90.00
#
_symmetry.space_group_name_H-M   'P 1'
#
loop_
_entity.id
_entity.type
_entity.pdbx_description
1 polymer ?
#
loop_
_entity_poly.entity_id
_entity_poly.type
_entity_poly.pdbx_seq_one_letter_code
_entity_poly.pdbx_strand_id
1 'polypeptide(L)' 'MGADGGTIPKRCELVRKKKKKEKIEKSYEAATKWRTCQLSQEPLKKPIVACKLG' A
#
# COMPACT_ATOMS: atom_id res chain seq x y z
N MET A 1 18.35 -21.93 40.54
CA MET A 1 17.07 -22.06 39.81
C MET A 1 16.65 -20.65 39.40
N GLY A 2 16.81 -20.34 38.12
CA GLY A 2 16.76 -18.98 37.57
C GLY A 2 15.39 -18.36 37.73
N ALA A 3 15.36 -17.18 38.35
CA ALA A 3 14.23 -16.28 38.28
C ALA A 3 14.36 -15.47 36.98
N ASP A 4 14.20 -16.14 35.84
CA ASP A 4 14.06 -15.47 34.54
C ASP A 4 12.62 -14.98 34.44
N GLY A 5 12.35 -13.93 35.23
CA GLY A 5 11.10 -13.19 35.21
C GLY A 5 10.81 -12.83 33.77
N GLY A 6 9.76 -13.47 33.23
CA GLY A 6 9.41 -13.40 31.82
C GLY A 6 9.53 -11.99 31.30
N THR A 7 10.52 -11.79 30.43
CA THR A 7 10.80 -10.52 29.77
C THR A 7 9.51 -10.07 29.10
N ILE A 8 8.82 -9.10 29.70
CA ILE A 8 7.65 -8.47 29.11
C ILE A 8 8.13 -7.88 27.78
N PRO A 9 7.70 -8.42 26.63
CA PRO A 9 8.24 -8.00 25.36
C PRO A 9 7.91 -6.52 25.17
N LYS A 10 8.92 -5.72 24.86
CA LYS A 10 8.72 -4.30 24.59
C LYS A 10 7.85 -4.17 23.34
N ARG A 11 7.09 -3.09 23.23
CA ARG A 11 6.22 -2.82 22.07
C ARG A 11 6.95 -2.98 20.73
N CYS A 12 8.25 -2.68 20.71
CA CYS A 12 9.15 -2.83 19.57
C CYS A 12 9.28 -4.28 19.05
N GLU A 13 9.11 -5.26 19.95
CA GLU A 13 9.26 -6.70 19.70
C GLU A 13 7.91 -7.33 19.30
N LEU A 14 6.80 -6.82 19.85
CA LEU A 14 5.44 -7.24 19.51
C LEU A 14 4.91 -6.63 18.20
N VAL A 15 5.29 -5.38 17.90
CA VAL A 15 4.73 -4.65 16.76
C VAL A 15 5.65 -4.78 15.55
N ARG A 16 5.22 -5.58 14.57
CA ARG A 16 5.84 -5.62 13.24
C ARG A 16 5.85 -4.20 12.67
N LYS A 17 7.05 -3.62 12.48
CA LYS A 17 7.20 -2.34 11.79
C LYS A 17 6.55 -2.45 10.41
N LYS A 18 5.64 -1.52 10.10
CA LYS A 18 4.92 -1.51 8.82
C LYS A 18 5.94 -1.44 7.69
N LYS A 19 5.88 -2.41 6.77
CA LYS A 19 6.80 -2.50 5.64
C LYS A 19 6.77 -1.17 4.90
N LYS A 20 7.96 -0.58 4.66
CA LYS A 20 8.10 0.69 3.96
C LYS A 20 7.42 0.52 2.61
N LYS A 21 6.40 1.34 2.34
CA LYS A 21 5.71 1.30 1.04
C LYS A 21 6.77 1.53 -0.02
N GLU A 22 6.90 0.56 -0.94
CA GLU A 22 7.81 0.69 -2.07
C GLU A 22 7.43 1.96 -2.82
N LYS A 23 8.44 2.78 -3.16
CA LYS A 23 8.23 3.99 -3.95
C LYS A 23 7.87 3.55 -5.36
N ILE A 24 6.58 3.43 -5.62
CA ILE A 24 6.08 3.33 -6.98
C ILE A 24 6.48 4.63 -7.68
N GLU A 25 7.12 4.51 -8.84
CA GLU A 25 7.51 5.66 -9.62
C GLU A 25 6.27 6.45 -10.05
N LYS A 26 6.32 7.78 -9.98
CA LYS A 26 5.20 8.66 -10.37
C LYS A 26 4.75 8.45 -11.82
N SER A 27 5.66 8.02 -12.68
CA SER A 27 5.40 7.61 -14.07
C SER A 27 4.41 6.45 -14.13
N TYR A 28 4.58 5.45 -13.26
CA TYR A 28 3.71 4.30 -13.18
C TYR A 28 2.34 4.68 -12.64
N GLU A 29 2.28 5.53 -11.60
CA GLU A 29 1.01 6.03 -11.06
C GLU A 29 0.20 6.81 -12.10
N ALA A 30 0.87 7.65 -12.91
CA ALA A 30 0.23 8.35 -14.01
C ALA A 30 -0.29 7.35 -15.06
N ALA A 31 0.56 6.40 -15.48
CA ALA A 31 0.18 5.40 -16.48
C ALA A 31 -1.03 4.55 -16.04
N THR A 32 -1.11 4.16 -14.76
CA THR A 32 -2.26 3.43 -14.21
C THR A 32 -3.54 4.25 -14.31
N LYS A 33 -3.52 5.53 -13.95
CA LYS A 33 -4.71 6.40 -14.04
C LYS A 33 -5.27 6.51 -15.46
N TRP A 34 -4.40 6.53 -16.47
CA TRP A 34 -4.82 6.65 -17.87
C TRP A 34 -5.24 5.34 -18.54
N ARG A 35 -4.93 4.19 -17.91
CA ARG A 35 -5.15 2.85 -18.52
C ARG A 35 -6.20 2.04 -17.79
N THR A 36 -6.43 2.31 -16.51
CA THR A 36 -7.29 1.49 -15.65
C THR A 36 -8.30 2.34 -14.89
N CYS A 37 -9.50 1.79 -14.67
CA CYS A 37 -10.51 2.39 -13.82
C CYS A 37 -10.07 2.34 -12.36
N GLN A 38 -10.13 3.46 -11.63
CA GLN A 38 -9.74 3.50 -10.22
C GLN A 38 -10.65 2.66 -9.30
N LEU A 39 -11.92 2.48 -9.68
CA LEU A 39 -12.90 1.72 -8.90
C LEU A 39 -12.79 0.21 -9.14
N SER A 40 -12.77 -0.22 -10.40
CA SER A 40 -12.75 -1.65 -10.75
C SER A 40 -11.36 -2.22 -11.00
N GLN A 41 -10.33 -1.39 -11.15
CA GLN A 41 -8.96 -1.76 -11.53
C GLN A 41 -8.87 -2.51 -12.87
N GLU A 42 -9.94 -2.46 -13.67
CA GLU A 42 -10.00 -3.04 -15.01
C GLU A 42 -9.50 -2.06 -16.08
N PRO A 43 -9.08 -2.55 -17.26
CA PRO A 43 -8.74 -1.70 -18.39
C PRO A 43 -9.93 -0.85 -18.84
N LEU A 44 -9.65 0.42 -19.16
CA LEU A 44 -10.68 1.37 -19.63
C LEU A 44 -11.27 0.93 -20.97
N LYS A 45 -12.61 0.94 -21.05
CA LYS A 45 -13.38 0.64 -22.29
C LYS A 45 -13.95 1.95 -22.84
N LYS A 46 -14.07 2.07 -24.17
CA LYS A 46 -14.67 3.25 -24.82
C LYS A 46 -16.19 3.25 -24.60
N PRO A 47 -16.85 4.41 -24.40
CA PRO A 47 -16.27 5.75 -24.25
C PRO A 47 -15.64 5.95 -22.85
N ILE A 48 -14.46 6.58 -22.83
CA ILE A 48 -13.72 6.86 -21.58
C ILE A 48 -14.17 8.21 -21.06
N VAL A 49 -14.64 8.25 -19.81
CA VAL A 49 -15.03 9.48 -19.12
C VAL A 49 -14.14 9.65 -17.90
N ALA A 50 -13.33 10.71 -17.89
CA ALA A 50 -12.44 11.04 -16.78
C ALA A 50 -13.00 12.22 -15.99
N CYS A 51 -12.99 12.12 -14.66
CA CYS A 51 -13.30 13.24 -13.75
C CYS A 51 -12.00 13.95 -13.35
N LYS A 52 -12.06 15.06 -12.61
CA LYS A 52 -10.85 15.73 -12.06
C LYS A 52 -9.97 14.81 -11.20
N LEU A 53 -10.49 13.66 -10.80
CA LEU A 53 -9.78 12.64 -10.04
C LEU A 53 -9.00 11.64 -10.92
N GLY A 54 -9.19 11.67 -12.25
CA GLY A 54 -8.81 10.58 -13.16
C GLY A 54 -9.96 9.59 -13.28
#